data_AF-A0A833RPZ8-F1
#
_entry.id   AF-A0A833RPZ8-F1
#
_cell.length_a   1.000
_cell.length_b   1.000
_cell.length_c   1.000
_cell.angle_alpha   90.00
_cell.angle_beta   90.00
_cell.angle_gamma   90.00
#
_symmetry.space_group_name_H-M   'P 1'
#
loop_
_entity.id
_entity.type
_entity.pdbx_description
1 polymer ?
#
loop_
_entity_poly.entity_id
_entity_poly.type
_entity_poly.pdbx_seq_one_letter_code
_entity_poly.pdbx_strand_id
1 'polypeptide(L)'
;MLAVFLLLIPALWGDETDASVLVADMTMSRMVELNPDAPFCTLYTDRGVIQRMVLGADPKKVRQMSANLVADLEETCKASRDKGKNQPPGGGLIYPGTKWCGPGTLAKSYDDLGHHAAEDACCREHDHCPITVSPKECINGICNNSPVTRSHCDCDAKFRRCLQKINSEVANTLGALFFNVIQVTCFKERRPCSQWQRWIWMNSTRYEFINSPWSTNLSRDYYTNKILLFKTLLQKWLLGISIQPVVLPVQIPTKRQICAANAFEHKLAIAETQEGTKRTRQPLKRCQLTEF
;
A
#
# COMPACT_ATOMS: atom_id res chain seq x y z
N MET A 1 20.69 -37.72 -15.31
CA MET A 1 20.90 -36.48 -14.51
C MET A 1 19.92 -35.37 -14.95
N LEU A 2 18.63 -35.68 -15.11
CA LEU A 2 17.60 -34.75 -15.63
C LEU A 2 16.34 -34.71 -14.74
N ALA A 3 16.40 -35.29 -13.55
CA ALA A 3 15.24 -35.48 -12.68
C ALA A 3 15.23 -34.57 -11.43
N VAL A 4 16.25 -33.74 -11.21
CA VAL A 4 16.36 -32.91 -9.98
C VAL A 4 15.81 -31.49 -10.17
N PHE A 5 15.59 -31.05 -11.42
CA PHE A 5 15.10 -29.69 -11.71
C PHE A 5 13.58 -29.49 -11.56
N LEU A 6 12.79 -30.56 -11.40
CA LEU A 6 11.34 -30.47 -11.29
C LEU A 6 10.79 -30.40 -9.86
N LEU A 7 11.63 -30.57 -8.83
CA LEU A 7 11.20 -30.56 -7.43
C LEU A 7 11.44 -29.22 -6.71
N LEU A 8 12.00 -28.21 -7.39
CA LEU A 8 12.24 -26.86 -6.82
C LEU A 8 11.26 -25.78 -7.33
N ILE A 9 10.15 -26.18 -7.94
CA ILE A 9 9.16 -25.25 -8.50
C ILE A 9 8.12 -24.70 -7.48
N PRO A 10 7.83 -25.26 -6.28
CA PRO A 10 6.82 -24.64 -5.42
C PRO A 10 7.30 -23.43 -4.59
N ALA A 11 8.59 -23.08 -4.57
CA ALA A 11 9.10 -22.04 -3.67
C ALA A 11 9.04 -20.59 -4.23
N LEU A 12 8.41 -20.39 -5.39
CA LEU A 12 8.26 -19.07 -6.02
C LEU A 12 6.86 -18.45 -5.86
N TRP A 13 5.95 -19.13 -5.17
CA TRP A 13 4.67 -18.52 -4.82
C TRP A 13 4.85 -17.96 -3.42
N GLY A 14 5.08 -16.64 -3.38
CA GLY A 14 5.02 -15.91 -2.12
C GLY A 14 3.67 -16.19 -1.48
N ASP A 15 3.70 -16.41 -0.17
CA ASP A 15 2.49 -16.48 0.65
C ASP A 15 1.68 -15.20 0.38
N GLU A 16 0.61 -15.35 -0.38
CA GLU A 16 -0.36 -14.30 -0.63
C GLU A 16 -1.02 -14.05 0.72
N THR A 17 -0.50 -13.06 1.46
CA THR A 17 -1.13 -12.65 2.71
C THR A 17 -2.54 -12.20 2.34
N ASP A 18 -3.49 -13.09 2.54
CA ASP A 18 -4.88 -12.94 2.13
C ASP A 18 -5.45 -11.69 2.80
N ALA A 19 -5.51 -10.59 2.05
CA ALA A 19 -5.86 -9.27 2.58
C ALA A 19 -7.39 -9.09 2.64
N SER A 20 -8.13 -10.16 2.93
CA SER A 20 -9.59 -10.14 2.99
C SER A 20 -10.11 -9.63 4.35
N VAL A 21 -11.33 -9.08 4.34
CA VAL A 21 -12.11 -8.77 5.55
C VAL A 21 -13.38 -9.61 5.56
N LEU A 22 -13.64 -10.25 6.70
CA LEU A 22 -14.81 -11.06 6.94
C LEU A 22 -15.88 -10.21 7.64
N VAL A 23 -16.96 -9.89 6.95
CA VAL A 23 -18.11 -9.18 7.51
C VAL A 23 -19.24 -10.16 7.76
N ALA A 24 -19.45 -10.53 9.02
CA ALA A 24 -20.48 -11.47 9.44
C ALA A 24 -21.59 -10.75 10.20
N ASP A 25 -22.81 -11.26 10.14
CA ASP A 25 -23.86 -10.78 11.03
C ASP A 25 -23.60 -11.27 12.47
N MET A 26 -24.19 -10.60 13.46
CA MET A 26 -24.03 -10.99 14.87
C MET A 26 -24.44 -12.45 15.17
N THR A 27 -25.31 -13.06 14.36
CA THR A 27 -25.75 -14.45 14.57
C THR A 27 -24.90 -15.48 13.83
N MET A 28 -23.91 -15.04 13.04
CA MET A 28 -23.09 -15.88 12.17
C MET A 28 -23.93 -16.74 11.20
N SER A 29 -25.07 -16.21 10.77
CA SER A 29 -25.96 -16.82 9.79
C SER A 29 -25.59 -16.46 8.35
N ARG A 30 -24.96 -15.28 8.14
CA ARG A 30 -24.55 -14.74 6.85
C ARG A 30 -23.20 -14.07 7.01
N MET A 31 -22.35 -14.21 5.99
CA MET A 31 -21.07 -13.54 5.96
C MET A 31 -20.68 -13.19 4.53
N VAL A 32 -20.11 -11.99 4.37
CA VAL A 32 -19.50 -11.51 3.15
C VAL A 32 -18.01 -11.35 3.40
N GLU A 33 -17.20 -12.08 2.65
CA GLU A 33 -15.76 -11.85 2.57
C GLU A 33 -15.50 -10.81 1.48
N LEU A 34 -14.74 -9.77 1.78
CA LEU A 34 -14.38 -8.71 0.85
C LEU A 34 -12.90 -8.82 0.51
N ASN A 35 -12.61 -8.91 -0.79
CA ASN A 35 -11.28 -9.13 -1.35
C ASN A 35 -10.77 -7.88 -2.08
N PRO A 36 -9.45 -7.64 -2.11
CA PRO A 36 -8.86 -6.56 -2.90
C PRO A 36 -8.95 -6.81 -4.41
N ASP A 37 -8.91 -8.08 -4.82
CA ASP A 37 -8.90 -8.52 -6.22
C ASP A 37 -10.18 -9.27 -6.60
N ALA A 38 -10.42 -9.40 -7.91
CA ALA A 38 -11.60 -10.09 -8.42
C ALA A 38 -11.53 -11.62 -8.17
N PRO A 39 -12.60 -12.26 -7.66
CA PRO A 39 -13.88 -11.67 -7.29
C PRO A 39 -13.78 -10.85 -6.00
N PHE A 40 -14.22 -9.59 -6.07
CA PHE A 40 -14.10 -8.61 -4.97
C PHE A 40 -14.87 -8.99 -3.70
N CYS A 41 -15.72 -10.00 -3.79
CA CYS A 41 -16.44 -10.52 -2.64
C CYS A 41 -16.84 -11.99 -2.82
N THR A 42 -16.93 -12.70 -1.69
CA THR A 42 -17.44 -14.06 -1.59
C THR A 42 -18.55 -14.12 -0.54
N LEU A 43 -19.61 -14.89 -0.83
CA LEU A 43 -20.77 -15.02 0.03
C LEU A 43 -20.79 -16.37 0.73
N TYR A 44 -21.09 -16.35 2.03
CA TYR A 44 -21.20 -17.53 2.87
C TYR A 44 -22.54 -17.51 3.61
N THR A 45 -23.25 -18.64 3.56
CA THR A 45 -24.54 -18.85 4.23
C THR A 45 -24.56 -20.08 5.13
N ASP A 46 -23.52 -20.93 5.07
CA ASP A 46 -23.41 -22.10 5.95
C ASP A 46 -22.89 -21.67 7.32
N ARG A 47 -23.73 -21.81 8.34
CA ARG A 47 -23.42 -21.38 9.71
C ARG A 47 -22.18 -22.07 10.28
N GLY A 48 -21.96 -23.36 9.99
CA GLY A 48 -20.81 -24.10 10.49
C GLY A 48 -19.50 -23.62 9.87
N VAL A 49 -19.52 -23.30 8.59
CA VAL A 49 -18.39 -22.68 7.87
C VAL A 49 -18.13 -21.28 8.42
N ILE A 50 -19.17 -20.44 8.52
CA ILE A 50 -19.03 -19.06 9.01
C ILE A 50 -18.46 -19.05 10.42
N GLN A 51 -18.99 -19.87 11.33
CA GLN A 51 -18.46 -19.96 12.70
C GLN A 51 -16.99 -20.33 12.73
N ARG A 52 -16.58 -21.33 11.92
CA ARG A 52 -15.17 -21.73 11.83
C ARG A 52 -14.29 -20.60 11.30
N MET A 53 -14.72 -19.89 10.27
CA MET A 53 -13.97 -18.79 9.68
C MET A 53 -13.86 -17.60 10.63
N VAL A 54 -14.98 -17.18 11.24
CA VAL A 54 -15.04 -16.06 12.19
C VAL A 54 -14.21 -16.34 13.45
N LEU A 55 -14.30 -17.54 14.01
CA LEU A 55 -13.58 -17.90 15.24
C LEU A 55 -12.10 -18.26 14.98
N GLY A 56 -11.76 -18.68 13.76
CA GLY A 56 -10.40 -19.05 13.36
C GLY A 56 -9.59 -17.92 12.73
N ALA A 57 -10.23 -16.82 12.33
CA ALA A 57 -9.55 -15.69 11.70
C ALA A 57 -8.92 -14.73 12.73
N ASP A 58 -7.97 -13.91 12.27
CA ASP A 58 -7.46 -12.78 13.06
C ASP A 58 -8.63 -11.84 13.41
N PRO A 59 -8.86 -11.52 14.70
CA PRO A 59 -9.91 -10.59 15.13
C PRO A 59 -9.87 -9.23 14.42
N LYS A 60 -8.71 -8.80 13.90
CA LYS A 60 -8.58 -7.55 13.14
C LYS A 60 -9.24 -7.59 11.76
N LYS A 61 -9.39 -8.79 11.19
CA LYS A 61 -10.01 -9.05 9.87
C LYS A 61 -11.52 -9.29 9.97
N VAL A 62 -12.05 -9.55 11.16
CA VAL A 62 -13.46 -9.86 11.38
C VAL A 62 -14.23 -8.60 11.79
N ARG A 63 -15.39 -8.39 11.16
CA ARG A 63 -16.36 -7.35 11.51
C ARG A 63 -17.72 -8.01 11.72
N GLN A 64 -18.24 -7.89 12.94
CA GLN A 64 -19.60 -8.31 13.24
C GLN A 64 -20.51 -7.09 13.21
N MET A 65 -21.61 -7.18 12.46
CA MET A 65 -22.54 -6.06 12.21
C MET A 65 -23.99 -6.52 12.31
N SER A 66 -24.93 -5.57 12.31
CA SER A 66 -26.36 -5.90 12.23
C SER A 66 -26.71 -6.70 10.97
N ALA A 67 -27.71 -7.59 11.08
CA ALA A 67 -28.12 -8.47 9.97
C ALA A 67 -28.57 -7.69 8.73
N ASN A 68 -29.14 -6.49 8.90
CA ASN A 68 -29.57 -5.63 7.80
C ASN A 68 -28.36 -5.13 6.99
N LEU A 69 -27.31 -4.65 7.66
CA LEU A 69 -26.11 -4.15 6.98
C LEU A 69 -25.38 -5.27 6.22
N VAL A 70 -25.37 -6.49 6.77
CA VAL A 70 -24.78 -7.65 6.09
C VAL A 70 -25.63 -8.08 4.90
N ALA A 71 -26.96 -7.96 4.97
CA ALA A 71 -27.84 -8.21 3.84
C ALA A 71 -27.61 -7.21 2.70
N ASP A 72 -27.39 -5.93 3.00
CA ASP A 72 -27.10 -4.92 1.98
C ASP A 72 -25.75 -5.20 1.28
N LEU A 73 -24.75 -5.66 2.05
CA LEU A 73 -23.46 -6.11 1.50
C LEU A 73 -23.63 -7.37 0.64
N GLU A 74 -24.48 -8.30 1.05
CA GLU A 74 -24.79 -9.51 0.30
C GLU A 74 -25.42 -9.16 -1.06
N GLU A 75 -26.39 -8.24 -1.08
CA GLU A 75 -27.05 -7.76 -2.30
C GLU A 75 -26.06 -7.07 -3.24
N THR A 76 -25.25 -6.17 -2.71
CA THR A 76 -24.20 -5.46 -3.47
C THR A 76 -23.20 -6.45 -4.08
N CYS A 77 -22.81 -7.47 -3.31
CA CYS A 77 -21.92 -8.52 -3.78
C CYS A 77 -22.55 -9.35 -4.91
N LYS A 78 -23.82 -9.74 -4.80
CA LYS A 78 -24.55 -10.43 -5.88
C LYS A 78 -24.59 -9.57 -7.15
N ALA A 79 -24.98 -8.31 -7.02
CA ALA A 79 -25.07 -7.37 -8.14
C ALA A 79 -23.71 -7.16 -8.85
N SER A 80 -22.61 -7.22 -8.11
CA SER A 80 -21.27 -7.15 -8.71
C SER A 80 -20.87 -8.42 -9.44
N ARG A 81 -21.25 -9.59 -8.93
CA ARG A 81 -20.98 -10.88 -9.61
C ARG A 81 -21.71 -10.96 -10.94
N ASP A 82 -22.94 -10.44 -11.01
CA ASP A 82 -23.76 -10.44 -12.22
C ASP A 82 -23.17 -9.56 -13.34
N LYS A 83 -22.39 -8.52 -12.99
CA LYS A 83 -21.67 -7.68 -13.97
C LYS A 83 -20.44 -8.38 -14.58
N GLY A 84 -19.97 -9.48 -14.01
CA GLY A 84 -18.92 -10.34 -14.56
C GLY A 84 -17.54 -9.67 -14.75
N LYS A 85 -16.66 -10.32 -15.53
CA LYS A 85 -15.29 -9.84 -15.87
C LYS A 85 -15.24 -8.55 -16.71
N ASN A 86 -16.39 -7.95 -17.04
CA ASN A 86 -16.49 -6.71 -17.80
C ASN A 86 -16.36 -5.46 -16.91
N GLN A 87 -16.07 -5.62 -15.62
CA GLN A 87 -15.74 -4.51 -14.75
C GLN A 87 -14.41 -3.89 -15.21
N PRO A 88 -14.32 -2.55 -15.36
CA PRO A 88 -13.08 -1.89 -15.73
C PRO A 88 -11.97 -2.27 -14.73
N PRO A 89 -10.69 -2.34 -15.13
CA PRO A 89 -9.58 -2.50 -14.19
C PRO A 89 -9.65 -1.39 -13.13
N GLY A 90 -9.78 -1.77 -11.85
CA GLY A 90 -10.09 -0.82 -10.75
C GLY A 90 -11.58 -0.72 -10.38
N GLY A 91 -12.46 -1.46 -11.05
CA GLY A 91 -13.91 -1.52 -10.82
C GLY A 91 -14.29 -2.38 -9.63
N GLY A 92 -13.99 -1.91 -8.43
CA GLY A 92 -14.44 -2.48 -7.17
C GLY A 92 -15.90 -2.13 -6.82
N LEU A 93 -16.28 -2.44 -5.58
CA LEU A 93 -17.62 -2.21 -5.05
C LEU A 93 -17.76 -0.79 -4.50
N ILE A 94 -18.88 -0.12 -4.80
CA ILE A 94 -19.34 1.03 -4.01
C ILE A 94 -20.14 0.47 -2.84
N TYR A 95 -19.81 0.92 -1.63
CA TYR A 95 -20.42 0.41 -0.41
C TYR A 95 -21.93 0.68 -0.41
N PRO A 96 -22.79 -0.29 -0.05
CA PRO A 96 -24.24 -0.12 -0.05
C PRO A 96 -24.68 1.08 0.79
N GLY A 97 -25.68 1.80 0.32
CA GLY A 97 -26.17 3.00 1.00
C GLY A 97 -25.25 4.22 0.88
N THR A 98 -24.16 4.14 0.13
CA THR A 98 -23.27 5.27 -0.21
C THR A 98 -23.24 5.51 -1.72
N LYS A 99 -22.75 6.66 -2.15
CA LYS A 99 -22.58 7.01 -3.57
C LYS A 99 -21.14 7.32 -3.95
N TRP A 100 -20.30 7.64 -2.96
CA TRP A 100 -18.91 8.07 -3.12
C TRP A 100 -17.91 7.07 -2.52
N CYS A 101 -18.34 6.12 -1.67
CA CYS A 101 -17.42 5.20 -1.01
C CYS A 101 -17.11 3.97 -1.89
N GLY A 102 -16.28 4.17 -2.91
CA GLY A 102 -15.76 3.09 -3.77
C GLY A 102 -15.16 3.64 -5.05
N PRO A 103 -14.89 2.78 -6.05
CA PRO A 103 -14.32 3.25 -7.32
C PRO A 103 -15.33 4.05 -8.16
N GLY A 104 -14.98 5.30 -8.46
CA GLY A 104 -15.88 6.23 -9.13
C GLY A 104 -16.98 6.73 -8.21
N THR A 105 -18.10 7.20 -8.79
CA THR A 105 -19.25 7.69 -8.01
C THR A 105 -20.57 7.37 -8.69
N LEU A 106 -21.61 7.11 -7.89
CA LEU A 106 -23.01 7.01 -8.35
C LEU A 106 -23.76 8.33 -8.18
N ALA A 107 -23.12 9.35 -7.61
CA ALA A 107 -23.73 10.64 -7.32
C ALA A 107 -23.99 11.42 -8.61
N LYS A 108 -25.17 12.07 -8.69
CA LYS A 108 -25.53 12.93 -9.83
C LYS A 108 -25.04 14.37 -9.67
N SER A 109 -24.72 14.77 -8.44
CA SER A 109 -24.20 16.09 -8.08
C SER A 109 -23.37 15.99 -6.80
N TYR A 110 -22.62 17.04 -6.48
CA TYR A 110 -21.77 17.08 -5.28
C TYR A 110 -22.57 16.82 -3.98
N ASP A 111 -23.77 17.39 -3.86
CA ASP A 111 -24.60 17.23 -2.66
C ASP A 111 -25.44 15.93 -2.66
N ASP A 112 -25.35 15.12 -3.71
CA ASP A 112 -26.07 13.86 -3.80
C ASP A 112 -25.38 12.78 -2.97
N LEU A 113 -25.81 12.66 -1.71
CA LEU A 113 -25.34 11.66 -0.76
C LEU A 113 -26.31 10.48 -0.66
N GLY A 114 -25.77 9.32 -0.28
CA GLY A 114 -26.52 8.11 0.01
C GLY A 114 -27.21 8.13 1.38
N HIS A 115 -27.75 6.96 1.76
CA HIS A 115 -28.40 6.73 3.05
C HIS A 115 -27.43 6.96 4.23
N HIS A 116 -26.18 6.49 4.11
CA HIS A 116 -25.11 6.72 5.09
C HIS A 116 -24.45 8.08 4.85
N ALA A 117 -25.23 9.16 4.91
CA ALA A 117 -24.81 10.48 4.43
C ALA A 117 -23.54 11.02 5.13
N ALA A 118 -23.35 10.74 6.42
CA ALA A 118 -22.18 11.21 7.16
C ALA A 118 -20.90 10.52 6.68
N GLU A 119 -20.95 9.19 6.52
CA GLU A 119 -19.85 8.38 6.02
C GLU A 119 -19.56 8.68 4.55
N ASP A 120 -20.62 8.82 3.75
CA ASP A 120 -20.55 9.12 2.32
C ASP A 120 -19.96 10.52 2.07
N ALA A 121 -20.25 11.49 2.94
CA ALA A 121 -19.60 12.80 2.90
C ALA A 121 -18.09 12.73 3.17
N CYS A 122 -17.62 11.81 4.02
CA CYS A 122 -16.18 11.59 4.20
C CYS A 122 -15.52 11.05 2.92
N CYS A 123 -16.18 10.13 2.22
CA CYS A 123 -15.70 9.60 0.95
C CYS A 123 -15.72 10.66 -0.16
N ARG A 124 -16.81 11.41 -0.28
CA ARG A 124 -16.91 12.54 -1.23
C ARG A 124 -15.76 13.54 -1.05
N GLU A 125 -15.47 13.93 0.19
CA GLU A 125 -14.39 14.86 0.48
C GLU A 125 -13.01 14.27 0.13
N HIS A 126 -12.84 12.95 0.29
CA HIS A 126 -11.61 12.24 -0.09
C HIS A 126 -11.43 12.17 -1.61
N ASP A 127 -12.51 11.89 -2.35
CA ASP A 127 -12.52 11.87 -3.82
C ASP A 127 -12.13 13.23 -4.43
N HIS A 128 -12.45 14.34 -3.74
CA HIS A 128 -12.09 15.69 -4.14
C HIS A 128 -10.71 16.13 -3.63
N CYS A 129 -9.81 15.17 -3.32
CA CYS A 129 -8.44 15.50 -2.96
C CYS A 129 -7.77 16.33 -4.07
N PRO A 130 -7.13 17.47 -3.75
CA PRO A 130 -6.55 18.36 -4.78
C PRO A 130 -5.42 17.73 -5.59
N ILE A 131 -4.75 16.71 -5.04
CA ILE A 131 -3.61 16.04 -5.67
C ILE A 131 -3.83 14.54 -5.56
N THR A 132 -4.06 13.92 -6.70
CA THR A 132 -4.22 12.47 -6.86
C THR A 132 -3.35 11.97 -8.00
N VAL A 133 -3.16 10.66 -8.06
CA VAL A 133 -2.50 9.97 -9.17
C VAL A 133 -3.41 8.82 -9.60
N SER A 134 -3.99 8.95 -10.78
CA SER A 134 -4.89 7.95 -11.35
C SER A 134 -4.12 6.65 -11.64
N PRO A 135 -4.81 5.50 -11.79
CA PRO A 135 -4.16 4.27 -12.23
C PRO A 135 -3.37 4.50 -13.52
N LYS A 136 -2.12 4.01 -13.56
CA LYS A 136 -1.16 4.16 -14.68
C LYS A 136 -0.67 5.58 -14.95
N GLU A 137 -1.03 6.56 -14.13
CA GLU A 137 -0.54 7.93 -14.23
C GLU A 137 0.80 8.11 -13.51
N CYS A 138 1.62 9.04 -14.00
CA CYS A 138 2.87 9.45 -13.34
C CYS A 138 2.88 10.97 -13.13
N ILE A 139 3.25 11.39 -11.93
CA ILE A 139 3.45 12.82 -11.60
C ILE A 139 4.76 12.98 -10.82
N ASN A 140 5.52 14.03 -11.09
CA ASN A 140 6.60 14.53 -10.23
C ASN A 140 7.51 13.45 -9.59
N GLY A 141 7.92 12.46 -10.39
CA GLY A 141 8.86 11.40 -10.00
C GLY A 141 8.24 10.15 -9.37
N ILE A 142 6.92 10.02 -9.34
CA ILE A 142 6.19 8.80 -8.94
C ILE A 142 5.26 8.33 -10.05
N CYS A 143 5.00 7.02 -10.11
CA CYS A 143 4.05 6.40 -11.04
C CYS A 143 3.12 5.47 -10.26
N ASN A 144 1.81 5.61 -10.46
CA ASN A 144 0.83 4.74 -9.83
C ASN A 144 0.61 3.47 -10.66
N ASN A 145 1.30 2.40 -10.28
CA ASN A 145 1.15 1.10 -10.94
C ASN A 145 -0.08 0.31 -10.46
N SER A 146 -0.71 0.75 -9.37
CA SER A 146 -1.88 0.12 -8.75
C SER A 146 -3.14 0.32 -9.61
N PRO A 147 -4.12 -0.59 -9.53
CA PRO A 147 -5.41 -0.43 -10.21
C PRO A 147 -6.32 0.62 -9.56
N VAL A 148 -5.95 1.18 -8.40
CA VAL A 148 -6.75 2.19 -7.69
C VAL A 148 -6.04 3.54 -7.66
N THR A 149 -6.83 4.62 -7.63
CA THR A 149 -6.32 6.00 -7.48
C THR A 149 -5.59 6.16 -6.15
N ARG A 150 -4.45 6.86 -6.17
CA ARG A 150 -3.71 7.23 -4.97
C ARG A 150 -3.88 8.71 -4.67
N SER A 151 -4.03 9.06 -3.40
CA SER A 151 -4.22 10.44 -2.94
C SER A 151 -3.05 10.93 -2.10
N HIS A 152 -2.95 12.25 -1.91
CA HIS A 152 -1.98 12.83 -0.99
C HIS A 152 -2.20 12.34 0.45
N CYS A 153 -1.12 12.12 1.21
CA CYS A 153 -1.21 11.59 2.57
C CYS A 153 -2.04 12.45 3.54
N ASP A 154 -2.15 13.76 3.28
CA ASP A 154 -3.01 14.63 4.08
C ASP A 154 -4.51 14.36 3.85
N CYS A 155 -4.89 14.02 2.61
CA CYS A 155 -6.26 13.63 2.27
C CYS A 155 -6.61 12.31 2.96
N ASP A 156 -5.72 11.31 2.88
CA ASP A 156 -5.92 10.02 3.56
C ASP A 156 -5.99 10.18 5.09
N ALA A 157 -5.16 11.06 5.67
CA ALA A 157 -5.21 11.36 7.10
C ALA A 157 -6.51 12.07 7.50
N LYS A 158 -7.00 13.01 6.68
CA LYS A 158 -8.29 13.69 6.88
C LYS A 158 -9.44 12.70 6.78
N PHE A 159 -9.42 11.83 5.78
CA PHE A 159 -10.41 10.78 5.57
C PHE A 159 -10.48 9.83 6.77
N ARG A 160 -9.32 9.34 7.24
CA ARG A 160 -9.25 8.49 8.44
C ARG A 160 -9.87 9.16 9.66
N ARG A 161 -9.52 10.43 9.93
CA ARG A 161 -10.07 11.19 11.06
C ARG A 161 -11.57 11.41 10.92
N CYS A 162 -12.06 11.64 9.70
CA CYS A 162 -13.49 11.81 9.42
C CYS A 162 -14.28 10.55 9.82
N LEU A 163 -13.87 9.38 9.34
CA LEU A 163 -14.50 8.11 9.68
C LEU A 163 -14.40 7.80 11.18
N GLN A 164 -13.22 8.01 11.79
CA GLN A 164 -13.01 7.79 13.22
C GLN A 164 -13.88 8.70 14.10
N LYS A 165 -14.18 9.92 13.64
CA LYS A 165 -15.06 10.85 14.37
C LYS A 165 -16.51 10.38 14.35
N ILE A 166 -16.97 9.76 13.27
CA ILE A 166 -18.33 9.22 13.15
C ILE A 166 -18.48 7.97 14.02
N ASN A 167 -17.49 7.07 13.99
CA ASN A 167 -17.42 5.87 14.84
C ASN A 167 -18.66 4.95 14.78
N SER A 168 -19.34 4.88 13.63
CA SER A 168 -20.43 3.93 13.38
C SER A 168 -19.89 2.56 12.92
N GLU A 169 -20.74 1.52 12.92
CA GLU A 169 -20.38 0.22 12.33
C GLU A 169 -19.92 0.37 10.88
N VAL A 170 -20.64 1.19 10.09
CA VAL A 170 -20.33 1.46 8.67
C VAL A 170 -19.01 2.21 8.52
N ALA A 171 -18.79 3.28 9.29
CA ALA A 171 -17.54 4.05 9.23
C ALA A 171 -16.31 3.20 9.60
N ASN A 172 -16.46 2.33 10.59
CA ASN A 172 -15.41 1.41 11.02
C ASN A 172 -15.09 0.37 9.94
N THR A 173 -16.10 -0.16 9.26
CA THR A 173 -15.93 -1.09 8.13
C THR A 173 -15.29 -0.40 6.92
N LEU A 174 -15.74 0.80 6.55
CA LEU A 174 -15.11 1.60 5.47
C LEU A 174 -13.64 1.89 5.75
N GLY A 175 -13.30 2.26 6.99
CA GLY A 175 -11.93 2.47 7.40
C GLY A 175 -11.08 1.19 7.33
N ALA A 176 -11.63 0.05 7.74
CA ALA A 176 -10.92 -1.24 7.64
C ALA A 176 -10.68 -1.64 6.17
N LEU A 177 -11.68 -1.46 5.31
CA LEU A 177 -11.55 -1.77 3.89
C LEU A 177 -10.47 -0.91 3.22
N PHE A 178 -10.52 0.41 3.41
CA PHE A 178 -9.58 1.30 2.77
C PHE A 178 -8.14 1.14 3.30
N PHE A 179 -7.97 1.17 4.62
CA PHE A 179 -6.64 1.24 5.23
C PHE A 179 -5.99 -0.11 5.51
N ASN A 180 -6.76 -1.21 5.61
CA ASN A 180 -6.23 -2.53 5.99
C ASN A 180 -6.33 -3.57 4.87
N VAL A 181 -7.42 -3.57 4.06
CA VAL A 181 -7.66 -4.55 2.98
C VAL A 181 -7.04 -4.08 1.68
N ILE A 182 -7.53 -2.96 1.15
CA ILE A 182 -7.07 -2.42 -0.13
C ILE A 182 -5.64 -1.88 0.02
N GLN A 183 -5.27 -1.43 1.23
CA GLN A 183 -3.96 -0.92 1.58
C GLN A 183 -3.48 0.16 0.61
N VAL A 184 -4.39 1.11 0.29
CA VAL A 184 -4.05 2.23 -0.59
C VAL A 184 -2.87 2.99 0.03
N THR A 185 -1.79 3.13 -0.74
CA THR A 185 -0.59 3.84 -0.31
C THR A 185 -0.67 5.28 -0.79
N CYS A 186 -0.56 6.23 0.15
CA CYS A 186 -0.51 7.65 -0.15
C CYS A 186 0.89 8.11 -0.58
N PHE A 187 0.96 9.33 -1.10
CA PHE A 187 2.23 10.01 -1.41
C PHE A 187 2.31 11.38 -0.75
N LYS A 188 3.53 11.89 -0.59
CA LYS A 188 3.80 13.25 -0.11
C LYS A 188 5.09 13.81 -0.69
N GLU A 189 5.36 15.08 -0.48
CA GLU A 189 6.57 15.72 -0.96
C GLU A 189 7.82 15.09 -0.34
N ARG A 190 8.80 14.78 -1.19
CA ARG A 190 10.10 14.29 -0.78
C ARG A 190 10.86 15.42 -0.09
N ARG A 191 11.23 15.20 1.18
CA ARG A 191 12.11 16.14 1.89
C ARG A 191 13.54 16.03 1.34
N PRO A 192 14.21 17.14 0.98
CA PRO A 192 15.60 17.10 0.52
C PRO A 192 16.49 16.52 1.61
N CYS A 193 17.31 15.53 1.26
CA CYS A 193 18.12 14.77 2.20
C CYS A 193 19.39 15.52 2.64
N SER A 194 19.73 16.64 1.98
CA SER A 194 20.86 17.51 2.35
C SER A 194 20.57 18.98 2.04
N GLN A 195 21.32 19.88 2.68
CA GLN A 195 21.26 21.32 2.38
C GLN A 195 21.60 21.58 0.91
N TRP A 196 22.56 20.84 0.35
CA TRP A 196 22.96 20.98 -1.06
C TRP A 196 21.85 20.57 -2.03
N GLN A 197 21.12 19.50 -1.73
CA GLN A 197 19.91 19.14 -2.46
C GLN A 197 18.85 20.25 -2.37
N ARG A 198 18.71 20.93 -1.22
CA ARG A 198 17.76 22.05 -1.11
C ARG A 198 18.07 23.19 -2.09
N TRP A 199 19.35 23.50 -2.34
CA TRP A 199 19.77 24.53 -3.30
C TRP A 199 19.56 24.14 -4.77
N ILE A 200 19.78 22.87 -5.11
CA ILE A 200 19.64 22.40 -6.50
C ILE A 200 18.19 22.12 -6.87
N TRP A 201 17.40 21.63 -5.92
CA TRP A 201 15.99 21.28 -6.13
C TRP A 201 15.04 22.42 -5.74
N MET A 202 15.54 23.67 -5.70
CA MET A 202 14.80 24.86 -5.25
C MET A 202 13.50 25.15 -6.05
N ASN A 203 13.30 24.47 -7.19
CA ASN A 203 12.14 24.64 -8.05
C ASN A 203 11.46 23.33 -8.52
N SER A 204 11.81 22.17 -7.95
CA SER A 204 11.22 20.88 -8.37
C SER A 204 10.62 20.14 -7.18
N THR A 205 9.30 20.19 -7.07
CA THR A 205 8.52 19.34 -6.16
C THR A 205 8.62 17.90 -6.67
N ARG A 206 9.30 17.03 -5.92
CA ARG A 206 9.31 15.58 -6.16
C ARG A 206 8.46 14.90 -5.10
N TYR A 207 7.63 13.94 -5.48
CA TYR A 207 6.88 13.12 -4.52
C TYR A 207 7.62 11.82 -4.17
N GLU A 208 7.24 11.22 -3.04
CA GLU A 208 7.59 9.85 -2.66
C GLU A 208 6.34 9.14 -2.13
N PHE A 209 6.19 7.84 -2.44
CA PHE A 209 5.19 7.01 -1.80
C PHE A 209 5.58 6.74 -0.36
N ILE A 210 4.63 6.90 0.56
CA ILE A 210 4.80 6.48 1.93
C ILE A 210 4.32 5.05 2.03
N ASN A 211 5.28 4.12 2.11
CA ASN A 211 4.99 2.83 2.71
C ASN A 211 4.44 3.14 4.10
N SER A 212 3.19 2.75 4.37
CA SER A 212 2.51 3.12 5.61
C SER A 212 3.42 2.73 6.80
N PRO A 213 3.41 3.48 7.92
CA PRO A 213 4.13 3.08 9.13
C PRO A 213 3.73 1.68 9.67
N TRP A 214 2.63 1.12 9.16
CA TRP A 214 2.08 -0.20 9.48
C TRP A 214 2.46 -1.27 8.45
N SER A 215 3.11 -0.90 7.34
CA SER A 215 3.72 -1.82 6.37
C SER A 215 5.12 -2.15 6.85
N THR A 216 5.24 -3.23 7.63
CA THR A 216 6.56 -3.82 7.89
C THR A 216 7.15 -4.33 6.57
N ASN A 217 8.12 -3.59 6.06
CA ASN A 217 9.32 -4.04 5.33
C ASN A 217 9.21 -4.90 4.05
N LEU A 218 8.05 -5.23 3.47
CA LEU A 218 8.08 -6.20 2.35
C LEU A 218 8.45 -5.65 0.95
N SER A 219 8.27 -4.36 0.64
CA SER A 219 8.43 -3.89 -0.74
C SER A 219 9.88 -3.55 -1.15
N ARG A 220 10.78 -3.33 -0.17
CA ARG A 220 12.19 -3.03 -0.48
C ARG A 220 13.03 -4.30 -0.68
N ASP A 221 12.67 -5.39 -0.01
CA ASP A 221 13.43 -6.64 -0.03
C ASP A 221 13.21 -7.46 -1.32
N TYR A 222 12.14 -7.18 -2.09
CA TYR A 222 11.82 -7.89 -3.33
C TYR A 222 12.78 -7.55 -4.49
N TYR A 223 13.26 -6.29 -4.58
CA TYR A 223 14.16 -5.87 -5.67
C TYR A 223 15.66 -6.02 -5.34
N THR A 224 16.07 -5.91 -4.08
CA THR A 224 17.47 -6.06 -3.66
C THR A 224 17.91 -7.52 -3.63
N ASN A 225 17.06 -8.46 -3.20
CA ASN A 225 17.42 -9.88 -3.15
C ASN A 225 17.52 -10.54 -4.53
N LYS A 226 16.72 -10.09 -5.51
CA LYS A 226 16.73 -10.65 -6.87
C LYS A 226 18.03 -10.36 -7.63
N ILE A 227 18.62 -9.18 -7.43
CA ILE A 227 19.89 -8.78 -8.05
C ILE A 227 21.09 -9.47 -7.38
N LEU A 228 21.05 -9.67 -6.05
CA LEU A 228 22.12 -10.34 -5.31
C LEU A 228 22.18 -11.85 -5.61
N LEU A 229 21.02 -12.50 -5.79
CA LEU A 229 20.95 -13.91 -6.21
C LEU A 229 21.48 -14.10 -7.63
N PHE A 230 21.11 -13.22 -8.57
CA PHE A 230 21.60 -13.31 -9.95
C PHE A 230 23.11 -13.09 -10.06
N LYS A 231 23.68 -12.13 -9.32
CA LYS A 231 25.14 -11.89 -9.31
C LYS A 231 25.91 -13.03 -8.65
N THR A 232 25.41 -13.60 -7.55
CA THR A 232 26.10 -14.70 -6.87
C THR A 232 26.02 -16.02 -7.64
N LEU A 233 24.92 -16.28 -8.38
CA LEU A 233 24.79 -17.48 -9.23
C LEU A 233 25.65 -17.41 -10.49
N LEU A 234 25.74 -16.25 -11.16
CA LEU A 234 26.64 -16.05 -12.31
C LEU A 234 28.13 -16.18 -11.91
N GLN A 235 28.49 -15.64 -10.74
CA GLN A 235 29.88 -15.68 -10.26
C GLN A 235 30.28 -17.07 -9.71
N LYS A 236 29.32 -17.85 -9.20
CA LYS A 236 29.51 -19.26 -8.79
C LYS A 236 29.70 -20.20 -9.98
N TRP A 237 29.01 -19.97 -11.10
CA TRP A 237 29.18 -20.77 -12.31
C TRP A 237 30.57 -20.58 -12.96
N LEU A 238 31.16 -19.39 -12.80
CA LEU A 238 32.44 -19.03 -13.40
C LEU A 238 33.68 -19.48 -12.60
N LEU A 239 33.58 -19.75 -11.29
CA LEU A 239 34.76 -19.98 -10.45
C LEU A 239 34.83 -21.31 -9.71
N GLY A 240 33.79 -22.16 -9.72
CA GLY A 240 33.92 -23.57 -9.29
C GLY A 240 34.48 -23.82 -7.89
N ILE A 241 34.37 -22.87 -6.95
CA ILE A 241 34.92 -23.00 -5.59
C ILE A 241 33.81 -23.24 -4.55
N SER A 242 34.04 -24.21 -3.66
CA SER A 242 33.27 -24.46 -2.43
C SER A 242 33.94 -23.79 -1.24
N ILE A 243 33.26 -22.87 -0.55
CA ILE A 243 33.65 -22.41 0.79
C ILE A 243 32.40 -22.29 1.68
N GLN A 244 32.54 -22.72 2.94
CA GLN A 244 31.53 -22.70 3.99
C GLN A 244 31.00 -21.27 4.32
N PRO A 245 29.75 -21.14 4.81
CA PRO A 245 29.13 -19.84 5.02
C PRO A 245 29.65 -19.16 6.28
N VAL A 246 30.27 -17.99 6.13
CA VAL A 246 30.40 -17.01 7.22
C VAL A 246 29.19 -16.09 7.14
N VAL A 247 28.29 -16.19 8.11
CA VAL A 247 27.18 -15.25 8.28
C VAL A 247 27.75 -13.99 8.92
N LEU A 248 27.98 -12.95 8.11
CA LEU A 248 28.16 -11.60 8.63
C LEU A 248 26.79 -10.97 8.89
N PRO A 249 26.56 -10.32 10.04
CA PRO A 249 25.32 -9.61 10.29
C PRO A 249 25.17 -8.47 9.27
N VAL A 250 24.09 -8.50 8.51
CA VAL A 250 23.70 -7.40 7.61
C VAL A 250 23.19 -6.25 8.49
N GLN A 251 24.02 -5.26 8.76
CA GLN A 251 23.56 -3.99 9.36
C GLN A 251 22.65 -3.27 8.35
N ILE A 252 21.35 -3.25 8.61
CA ILE A 252 20.37 -2.51 7.81
C ILE A 252 20.63 -1.01 7.95
N PRO A 253 20.88 -0.26 6.87
CA PRO A 253 21.12 1.16 6.97
C PRO A 253 19.84 1.90 7.37
N THR A 254 19.88 2.61 8.49
CA THR A 254 18.83 3.54 8.95
C THR A 254 18.54 4.61 7.89
N LYS A 255 17.39 5.31 7.95
CA LYS A 255 17.05 6.44 7.05
C LYS A 255 18.20 7.46 6.89
N ARG A 256 19.04 7.59 7.93
CA ARG A 256 20.26 8.41 7.97
C ARG A 256 21.37 7.93 7.03
N GLN A 257 21.54 6.61 6.87
CA GLN A 257 22.57 6.00 6.03
C GLN A 257 22.21 6.01 4.54
N ILE A 258 20.93 5.91 4.18
CA ILE A 258 20.47 6.03 2.78
C ILE A 258 20.71 7.47 2.25
N CYS A 259 20.51 8.48 3.10
CA CYS A 259 20.83 9.87 2.76
C CYS A 259 22.34 10.11 2.58
N ALA A 260 23.18 9.33 3.26
CA ALA A 260 24.64 9.44 3.18
C ALA A 260 25.23 8.76 1.93
N ALA A 261 24.67 7.63 1.48
CA ALA A 261 25.14 6.92 0.29
C ALA A 261 25.02 7.76 -1.00
N ASN A 262 23.90 8.49 -1.16
CA ASN A 262 23.69 9.39 -2.29
C ASN A 262 24.60 10.64 -2.29
N ALA A 263 25.26 10.95 -1.16
CA ALA A 263 26.26 12.01 -1.09
C ALA A 263 27.67 11.51 -1.46
N PHE A 264 27.91 10.20 -1.47
CA PHE A 264 29.21 9.60 -1.75
C PHE A 264 29.42 9.34 -3.25
N GLU A 265 28.39 8.91 -3.96
CA GLU A 265 28.38 8.77 -5.43
C GLU A 265 28.75 10.09 -6.15
N HIS A 266 28.35 11.24 -5.60
CA HIS A 266 28.68 12.55 -6.18
C HIS A 266 30.11 13.04 -5.88
N LYS A 267 30.83 12.42 -4.91
CA LYS A 267 32.24 12.77 -4.67
C LYS A 267 33.17 12.18 -5.72
N LEU A 268 32.81 11.07 -6.37
CA LEU A 268 33.57 10.55 -7.51
C LEU A 268 33.37 11.43 -8.75
N ALA A 269 32.15 11.91 -9.00
CA ALA A 269 31.86 12.76 -10.17
C ALA A 269 32.53 14.15 -10.13
N ILE A 270 32.88 14.65 -8.94
CA ILE A 270 33.57 15.95 -8.77
C ILE A 270 35.11 15.76 -8.76
N ALA A 271 35.63 14.54 -8.60
CA ALA A 271 37.07 14.30 -8.58
C ALA A 271 37.74 14.36 -9.96
N GLU A 272 36.99 14.34 -11.06
CA GLU A 272 37.52 14.45 -12.42
C GLU A 272 37.64 15.90 -12.94
N THR A 273 37.17 16.87 -12.17
CA THR A 273 37.36 18.29 -12.50
C THR A 273 37.82 19.02 -11.26
N GLN A 274 39.09 19.46 -11.27
CA GLN A 274 39.71 20.54 -10.47
C GLN A 274 41.12 20.12 -10.03
N GLU A 275 42.05 20.15 -10.98
CA GLU A 275 43.43 20.53 -10.70
C GLU A 275 43.43 21.92 -10.04
N GLY A 276 44.01 21.99 -8.85
CA GLY A 276 44.58 23.21 -8.28
C GLY A 276 43.59 24.31 -7.85
N THR A 277 43.20 24.33 -6.57
CA THR A 277 43.46 25.47 -5.66
C THR A 277 42.96 25.22 -4.24
N LYS A 278 43.76 25.64 -3.26
CA LYS A 278 43.54 25.51 -1.81
C LYS A 278 42.29 26.29 -1.35
N ARG A 279 41.38 25.66 -0.60
CA ARG A 279 40.55 26.38 0.39
C ARG A 279 40.12 25.50 1.57
N THR A 280 40.11 26.17 2.72
CA THR A 280 39.99 25.75 4.12
C THR A 280 38.77 24.89 4.46
N ARG A 281 38.96 23.85 5.29
CA ARG A 281 37.89 23.02 5.89
C ARG A 281 37.19 23.80 7.00
N GLN A 282 35.87 23.98 6.90
CA GLN A 282 35.01 24.27 8.06
C GLN A 282 34.15 23.04 8.41
N PRO A 283 33.88 22.80 9.71
CA PRO A 283 33.25 21.56 10.15
C PRO A 283 31.73 21.53 9.88
N LEU A 284 31.26 20.39 9.37
CA LEU A 284 29.83 20.07 9.19
C LEU A 284 29.10 20.04 10.54
N LYS A 285 28.22 21.01 10.80
CA LYS A 285 27.26 20.95 11.89
C LYS A 285 26.20 19.86 11.60
N ARG A 286 26.02 18.97 12.58
CA ARG A 286 25.16 17.78 12.59
C ARG A 286 23.67 18.16 12.64
N CYS A 287 22.85 17.66 11.72
CA CYS A 287 21.39 17.81 11.76
C CYS A 287 20.81 17.14 13.02
N GLN A 288 20.17 17.93 13.88
CA GLN A 288 19.28 17.45 14.95
C GLN A 288 17.90 17.12 14.35
N LEU A 289 17.39 15.95 14.71
CA LEU A 289 16.02 15.52 14.46
C LEU A 289 15.16 16.11 15.58
N THR A 290 14.16 16.93 15.25
CA THR A 290 13.08 17.27 16.17
C THR A 290 11.97 16.24 15.98
N GLU A 291 11.77 15.41 16.99
CA GLU A 291 10.60 14.54 17.17
C GLU A 291 9.40 15.40 17.54
N PHE A 292 8.30 15.28 16.80
CA PHE A 292 6.91 15.48 17.24
C PHE A 292 5.98 14.74 16.27
#